data_AF-A0AAQ1UPE2-F1
#
_entry.id   AF-A0AAQ1UPE2-F1
#
_cell.length_a   1.000
_cell.length_b   1.000
_cell.length_c   1.000
_cell.angle_alpha   90.00
_cell.angle_beta   90.00
_cell.angle_gamma   90.00
#
_symmetry.space_group_name_H-M   'P 1'
#
loop_
_entity.id
_entity.type
_entity.pdbx_description
1 polymer ?
#
loop_
_entity_poly.entity_id
_entity_poly.type
_entity_poly.pdbx_seq_one_letter_code
_entity_poly.pdbx_strand_id
1 'polypeptide(L)'
;MDADDPFLATMQPYLRKEYDMCHVTLGEVLAAKGEKMKFEYDFGDSWIHQVSLSSISSVPDASLSTKVLSGKSPCPPEDCGGVWGYAELLENPTGELAQYHVFASTETFNLEDANFFVQEYLEEVEEGKV
;
A
#
# COMPACT_ATOMS: atom_id res chain seq x y z
N MET A 1 4.79 13.68 29.71
CA MET A 1 5.77 12.64 30.08
C MET A 1 7.13 13.24 29.82
N ASP A 2 7.99 13.25 30.83
CA ASP A 2 9.27 13.96 30.77
C ASP A 2 10.26 13.17 29.89
N ALA A 3 10.94 13.88 28.99
CA ALA A 3 11.88 13.30 28.02
C ALA A 3 13.15 12.70 28.67
N ASP A 4 13.32 12.86 29.98
CA ASP A 4 14.48 12.41 30.75
C ASP A 4 14.22 11.10 31.54
N ASP A 5 13.16 10.35 31.21
CA ASP A 5 12.88 9.05 31.86
C ASP A 5 13.97 8.01 31.51
N PRO A 6 14.74 7.49 32.50
CA PRO A 6 15.77 6.48 32.28
C PRO A 6 15.25 5.19 31.64
N PHE A 7 13.96 4.87 31.81
CA PHE A 7 13.31 3.74 31.18
C PHE A 7 13.13 3.95 29.66
N LEU A 8 12.76 5.16 29.23
CA LEU A 8 12.68 5.48 27.79
C LEU A 8 14.07 5.48 27.14
N ALA A 9 15.10 5.95 27.84
CA ALA A 9 16.48 5.92 27.36
C ALA A 9 16.99 4.48 27.13
N THR A 10 16.63 3.53 28.00
CA THR A 10 16.97 2.10 27.82
C THR A 10 16.13 1.43 26.74
N MET A 11 14.92 1.94 26.47
CA MET A 11 14.05 1.46 25.41
C MET A 11 14.32 2.08 24.05
N GLN A 12 15.11 3.15 23.94
CA GLN A 12 15.44 3.80 22.65
C GLN A 12 15.81 2.86 21.49
N PRO A 13 16.68 1.84 21.64
CA PRO A 13 16.97 0.91 20.54
C PRO A 13 15.78 0.01 20.15
N TYR A 14 14.75 -0.08 20.99
CA TYR A 14 13.52 -0.86 20.78
C TYR A 14 12.32 0.03 20.38
N LEU A 15 12.41 1.34 20.61
CA LEU A 15 11.42 2.29 20.14
C LEU A 15 11.52 2.36 18.62
N ARG A 16 10.39 2.15 17.96
CA ARG A 16 10.31 2.35 16.51
C ARG A 16 10.54 3.83 16.23
N LYS A 17 11.40 4.11 15.25
CA LYS A 17 11.53 5.46 14.72
C LYS A 17 10.20 5.83 14.07
N GLU A 18 9.56 6.84 14.64
CA GLU A 18 8.32 7.38 14.11
C GLU A 18 8.64 8.38 13.00
N TYR A 19 7.84 8.35 11.94
CA TYR A 19 7.94 9.27 10.82
C TYR A 19 6.57 9.92 10.63
N ASP A 20 6.56 11.24 10.50
CA ASP A 20 5.40 11.95 9.97
C ASP A 20 5.41 11.79 8.45
N MET A 21 4.36 11.18 7.90
CA MET A 21 4.24 10.91 6.47
C MET A 21 4.23 12.20 5.63
N CYS A 22 3.80 13.34 6.20
CA CYS A 22 3.82 14.65 5.54
C CYS A 22 5.22 15.25 5.41
N HIS A 23 6.19 14.70 6.15
CA HIS A 23 7.56 15.23 6.24
C HIS A 23 8.64 14.21 5.87
N VAL A 24 8.26 13.07 5.30
CA VAL A 24 9.20 12.03 4.84
C VAL A 24 8.86 11.61 3.42
N THR A 25 9.90 11.40 2.61
CA THR A 25 9.78 10.86 1.26
C THR A 25 9.98 9.35 1.25
N LEU A 26 9.46 8.66 0.23
CA LEU A 26 9.69 7.22 0.06
C LEU A 26 11.19 6.89 -0.05
N GLY A 27 11.99 7.78 -0.64
CA GLY A 27 13.44 7.61 -0.78
C GLY A 27 14.22 7.75 0.54
N GLU A 28 13.65 8.40 1.55
CA GLU A 28 14.22 8.47 2.90
C GLU A 28 13.88 7.23 3.73
N VAL A 29 12.71 6.63 3.50
CA VAL A 29 12.26 5.41 4.19
C VAL A 29 12.89 4.15 3.58
N LEU A 30 13.00 4.12 2.24
CA LEU A 30 13.60 3.04 1.46
C LEU A 30 14.78 3.62 0.67
N ALA A 31 15.94 3.71 1.32
CA ALA A 31 17.15 4.33 0.78
C ALA A 31 18.07 3.33 0.06
N ALA A 32 17.97 2.04 0.38
CA ALA A 32 18.85 1.01 -0.16
C ALA A 32 18.08 -0.15 -0.79
N LYS A 33 18.61 -0.67 -1.91
CA LYS A 33 18.09 -1.88 -2.55
C LYS A 33 17.97 -3.02 -1.54
N GLY A 34 16.81 -3.67 -1.52
CA GLY A 34 16.50 -4.78 -0.64
C GLY A 34 15.81 -4.38 0.67
N GLU A 35 15.74 -3.09 0.98
CA GLU A 35 14.94 -2.59 2.12
C GLU A 35 13.45 -2.84 1.90
N LYS A 36 12.76 -3.02 3.02
CA LYS A 36 11.34 -3.35 3.06
C LYS A 36 10.64 -2.52 4.11
N MET A 37 9.39 -2.16 3.83
CA MET A 37 8.49 -1.58 4.80
C MET A 37 7.15 -2.31 4.78
N LYS A 38 6.41 -2.20 5.89
CA LYS A 38 5.01 -2.60 5.96
C LYS A 38 4.17 -1.34 5.88
N PHE A 39 3.14 -1.38 5.05
CA PHE A 39 2.14 -0.34 4.90
C PHE A 39 0.78 -0.94 5.23
N GLU A 40 0.08 -0.37 6.20
CA GLU A 40 -1.27 -0.77 6.56
C GLU A 40 -2.25 0.15 5.86
N TYR A 41 -3.12 -0.45 5.06
CA TYR A 41 -4.22 0.22 4.38
C TYR A 41 -5.54 -0.24 4.99
N ASP A 42 -6.50 0.68 5.09
CA ASP A 42 -7.81 0.49 5.69
C ASP A 42 -7.73 -0.14 7.10
N PHE A 43 -7.81 0.70 8.14
CA PHE A 43 -7.76 0.23 9.53
C PHE A 43 -9.00 -0.57 9.97
N GLY A 44 -10.06 -0.65 9.16
CA GLY A 44 -11.17 -1.57 9.37
C GLY A 44 -10.76 -3.01 9.07
N ASP A 45 -10.20 -3.23 7.88
CA ASP A 45 -9.80 -4.55 7.38
C ASP A 45 -8.34 -4.94 7.68
N SER A 46 -7.51 -3.97 8.08
CA SER A 46 -6.08 -4.11 8.39
C SER A 46 -5.28 -4.79 7.27
N TRP A 47 -5.35 -4.26 6.05
CA TRP A 47 -4.57 -4.76 4.92
C TRP A 47 -3.09 -4.41 5.09
N ILE A 48 -2.25 -5.41 5.41
CA ILE A 48 -0.80 -5.21 5.55
C ILE A 48 -0.07 -5.51 4.24
N HIS A 49 0.30 -4.47 3.51
CA HIS A 49 1.14 -4.55 2.32
C HIS A 49 2.62 -4.55 2.69
N GLN A 50 3.41 -5.42 2.06
CA GLN A 50 4.87 -5.35 2.11
C GLN A 50 5.39 -4.63 0.88
N VAL A 51 5.99 -3.45 1.06
CA VAL A 51 6.66 -2.71 0.00
C VAL A 51 8.16 -3.01 0.06
N SER A 52 8.77 -3.33 -1.08
CA SER A 52 10.19 -3.72 -1.16
C SER A 52 10.89 -2.95 -2.27
N LEU A 53 12.05 -2.35 -1.96
CA LEU A 53 12.83 -1.62 -2.95
C LEU A 53 13.71 -2.57 -3.77
N SER A 54 13.35 -2.77 -5.04
CA SER A 54 14.01 -3.73 -5.94
C SER A 54 15.23 -3.15 -6.67
N SER A 55 15.19 -1.88 -7.05
CA SER A 55 16.27 -1.19 -7.76
C SER A 55 16.14 0.33 -7.62
N ILE A 56 17.28 1.03 -7.71
CA ILE A 56 17.36 2.49 -7.77
C ILE A 56 18.09 2.82 -9.08
N SER A 57 17.53 3.74 -9.87
CA SER A 57 18.11 4.20 -11.13
C SER A 57 18.04 5.72 -11.23
N SER A 58 19.13 6.35 -11.66
CA SER A 58 19.12 7.77 -12.00
C SER A 58 18.38 7.96 -13.33
N VAL A 59 17.18 8.50 -13.30
CA VAL A 59 16.42 8.81 -14.51
C VAL A 59 16.74 10.26 -14.90
N PRO A 60 17.33 10.52 -16.07
CA PRO A 60 17.43 11.87 -16.60
C PRO A 60 16.06 12.26 -17.13
N ASP A 61 15.55 13.38 -16.65
CA ASP A 61 14.32 14.06 -17.07
C ASP A 61 12.98 13.67 -16.45
N ALA A 62 12.21 14.73 -16.23
CA ALA A 62 11.01 14.89 -15.41
C ALA A 62 9.74 14.21 -15.96
N SER A 63 9.85 12.99 -16.46
CA SER A 63 8.70 12.09 -16.62
C SER A 63 8.59 11.19 -15.40
N LEU A 64 8.32 11.81 -14.24
CA LEU A 64 8.00 11.10 -13.00
C LEU A 64 6.66 10.38 -13.18
N SER A 65 6.65 9.30 -13.97
CA SER A 65 5.45 8.49 -14.18
C SER A 65 5.55 7.27 -13.29
N THR A 66 4.64 7.20 -12.30
CA THR A 66 4.37 5.95 -11.60
C THR A 66 3.72 5.00 -12.60
N LYS A 67 4.29 3.81 -12.76
CA LYS A 67 3.79 2.81 -13.69
C LYS A 67 3.74 1.44 -13.04
N VAL A 68 2.65 0.72 -13.25
CA VAL A 68 2.55 -0.68 -12.90
C VAL A 68 3.23 -1.51 -13.98
N LEU A 69 4.23 -2.30 -13.60
CA LEU A 69 5.01 -3.14 -14.52
C LEU A 69 4.44 -4.55 -14.65
N SER A 70 3.80 -5.04 -13.59
CA SER A 70 3.22 -6.38 -13.52
C SER A 70 2.30 -6.50 -12.32
N GLY A 71 1.32 -7.40 -12.40
CA GLY A 71 0.49 -7.81 -11.28
C GLY A 71 0.04 -9.26 -11.47
N LYS A 72 -0.45 -9.88 -10.41
CA LYS A 72 -0.96 -11.25 -10.43
C LYS A 72 -2.04 -11.41 -9.38
N SER A 73 -2.99 -12.30 -9.69
CA SER A 73 -4.17 -12.63 -8.87
C SER A 73 -5.21 -11.51 -8.87
N PRO A 74 -6.48 -11.84 -8.58
CA PRO A 74 -7.50 -10.81 -8.32
C PRO A 74 -7.11 -9.97 -7.11
N CYS A 75 -7.49 -8.70 -7.11
CA CYS A 75 -7.34 -7.85 -5.93
C CYS A 75 -8.42 -8.20 -4.89
N PRO A 76 -8.10 -8.16 -3.58
CA PRO A 76 -9.12 -8.21 -2.54
C PRO A 76 -10.14 -7.08 -2.74
N PRO A 77 -11.43 -7.35 -2.57
CA PRO A 77 -12.46 -6.31 -2.59
C PRO A 77 -12.32 -5.42 -1.35
N GLU A 78 -12.68 -4.16 -1.48
CA GLU A 78 -12.85 -3.26 -0.34
C GLU A 78 -13.92 -3.81 0.62
N ASP A 79 -13.74 -3.56 1.91
CA ASP A 79 -14.66 -3.93 2.99
C ASP A 79 -15.03 -5.43 3.03
N CYS A 80 -14.15 -6.31 2.55
CA CYS A 80 -14.43 -7.75 2.56
C CYS A 80 -14.10 -8.43 3.89
N GLY A 81 -13.66 -7.69 4.92
CA GLY A 81 -13.32 -8.23 6.23
C GLY A 81 -11.86 -8.69 6.31
N GLY A 82 -10.98 -8.02 5.58
CA GLY A 82 -9.54 -8.27 5.61
C GLY A 82 -9.14 -9.62 5.04
N VAL A 83 -7.95 -10.07 5.42
CA VAL A 83 -7.33 -11.31 4.90
C VAL A 83 -8.23 -12.53 5.09
N TRP A 84 -9.00 -12.59 6.18
CA TRP A 84 -9.87 -13.72 6.48
C TRP A 84 -11.12 -13.74 5.61
N GLY A 85 -11.80 -12.61 5.45
CA GLY A 85 -12.98 -12.55 4.60
C GLY A 85 -12.64 -12.74 3.12
N TYR A 86 -11.49 -12.23 2.66
CA TYR A 86 -11.01 -12.54 1.31
C TYR A 86 -10.69 -14.02 1.10
N ALA A 87 -10.09 -14.69 2.09
CA ALA A 87 -9.84 -16.13 2.01
C ALA A 87 -11.16 -16.92 1.89
N GLU A 88 -12.18 -16.55 2.65
CA GLU A 88 -13.51 -17.15 2.56
C GLU A 88 -14.16 -16.94 1.18
N LEU A 89 -14.03 -15.74 0.60
CA LEU A 89 -14.51 -15.44 -0.75
C LEU A 89 -13.81 -16.28 -1.82
N LEU A 90 -12.52 -16.55 -1.68
CA LEU A 90 -11.77 -17.40 -2.61
C LEU A 90 -12.21 -18.87 -2.52
N GLU A 91 -12.58 -19.36 -1.34
CA GLU A 91 -13.07 -20.73 -1.13
C GLU A 91 -14.53 -20.90 -1.57
N ASN A 92 -15.36 -19.86 -1.43
CA ASN A 92 -16.78 -19.89 -1.76
C ASN A 92 -17.24 -18.66 -2.57
N PRO A 93 -16.86 -18.57 -3.86
CA PRO A 93 -17.11 -17.39 -4.69
C PRO A 93 -18.60 -17.14 -5.01
N THR A 94 -19.51 -18.05 -4.64
CA THR A 94 -20.96 -17.94 -4.89
C THR A 94 -21.80 -17.82 -3.60
N GLY A 95 -21.16 -17.69 -2.43
CA GLY A 95 -21.84 -17.67 -1.12
C GLY A 95 -22.69 -16.41 -0.86
N GLU A 96 -23.57 -16.48 0.15
CA GLU A 96 -24.45 -15.38 0.60
C GLU A 96 -23.71 -14.07 0.97
N LEU A 97 -22.38 -14.10 1.17
CA LEU A 97 -21.58 -12.88 1.39
C LEU A 97 -21.35 -12.07 0.09
N ALA A 98 -21.48 -12.70 -1.08
CA ALA A 98 -21.42 -12.01 -2.38
C ALA A 98 -22.54 -10.98 -2.57
N GLN A 99 -23.62 -11.07 -1.77
CA GLN A 99 -24.78 -10.17 -1.87
C GLN A 99 -24.61 -8.82 -1.16
N TYR A 100 -23.57 -8.64 -0.33
CA TYR A 100 -23.42 -7.48 0.56
C TYR A 100 -22.39 -6.43 0.11
N HIS A 101 -22.31 -6.12 -1.20
CA HIS A 101 -21.39 -5.10 -1.79
C HIS A 101 -19.98 -5.56 -2.11
N VAL A 102 -19.77 -6.86 -2.31
CA VAL A 102 -18.55 -7.34 -2.93
C VAL A 102 -18.61 -7.03 -4.43
N PHE A 103 -18.27 -5.79 -4.82
CA PHE A 103 -17.83 -5.47 -6.18
C PHE A 103 -16.43 -6.07 -6.42
N ALA A 104 -16.18 -7.30 -5.94
CA ALA A 104 -15.08 -8.09 -6.43
C ALA A 104 -15.35 -8.27 -7.91
N SER A 105 -14.63 -7.53 -8.75
CA SER A 105 -14.25 -8.17 -9.99
C SER A 105 -13.36 -9.33 -9.52
N THR A 106 -13.93 -10.53 -9.56
CA THR A 106 -13.13 -11.78 -9.54
C THR A 106 -12.26 -11.89 -10.80
N GLU A 107 -12.33 -10.86 -11.65
CA GLU A 107 -11.49 -10.62 -12.78
C GLU A 107 -10.03 -10.58 -12.35
N THR A 108 -9.23 -11.28 -13.13
CA THR A 108 -7.79 -11.27 -12.98
C THR A 108 -7.27 -9.86 -13.18
N PHE A 109 -6.24 -9.49 -12.41
CA PHE A 109 -5.51 -8.23 -12.58
C PHE A 109 -5.28 -7.87 -14.06
N ASN A 110 -5.74 -6.70 -14.48
CA ASN A 110 -5.51 -6.13 -15.80
C ASN A 110 -4.48 -5.00 -15.71
N LEU A 111 -3.38 -5.15 -16.43
CA LEU A 111 -2.27 -4.19 -16.43
C LEU A 111 -2.63 -2.86 -17.12
N GLU A 112 -3.50 -2.90 -18.14
CA GLU A 112 -3.94 -1.71 -18.86
C GLU A 112 -4.85 -0.87 -17.97
N ASP A 113 -5.85 -1.51 -17.36
CA ASP A 113 -6.76 -0.84 -16.42
C ASP A 113 -6.00 -0.27 -15.22
N ALA A 114 -5.08 -1.03 -14.63
CA ALA A 114 -4.28 -0.56 -13.50
C ALA A 114 -3.44 0.67 -13.86
N ASN A 115 -2.82 0.69 -15.04
CA ASN A 115 -2.06 1.86 -15.48
C ASN A 115 -2.97 3.04 -15.84
N PHE A 116 -4.15 2.78 -16.41
CA PHE A 116 -5.15 3.82 -16.68
C PHE A 116 -5.53 4.56 -15.39
N PHE A 117 -5.94 3.84 -14.34
CA PHE A 117 -6.31 4.45 -13.06
C PHE A 117 -5.14 5.20 -12.40
N VAL A 118 -3.91 4.68 -12.51
CA VAL A 118 -2.74 5.39 -11.98
C VAL A 118 -2.51 6.71 -12.70
N GLN A 119 -2.65 6.76 -14.02
CA GLN A 119 -2.49 8.02 -14.76
C GLN A 119 -3.63 9.00 -14.45
N GLU A 120 -4.88 8.53 -14.44
CA GLU A 120 -6.04 9.34 -14.09
C GLU A 120 -5.87 10.01 -12.71
N TYR A 121 -5.44 9.25 -11.71
CA TYR A 121 -5.16 9.80 -10.38
C TYR A 121 -4.02 10.83 -10.39
N LEU A 122 -2.94 10.59 -11.13
CA LEU A 122 -1.83 11.54 -11.22
C LEU A 122 -2.26 12.85 -11.89
N GLU A 123 -3.11 12.78 -12.93
CA GLU A 123 -3.69 13.96 -13.57
C GLU A 123 -4.57 14.75 -12.59
N GLU A 124 -5.39 14.08 -11.77
CA GLU A 124 -6.20 14.75 -10.73
C GLU A 124 -5.34 15.47 -9.68
N VAL A 125 -4.22 14.87 -9.27
CA VAL A 125 -3.25 15.49 -8.35
C VAL A 125 -2.59 16.71 -8.99
N GLU A 126 -2.17 16.63 -10.26
CA GLU A 126 -1.60 17.77 -10.99
C GLU A 126 -2.61 18.91 -11.16
N GLU A 127 -3.89 18.59 -11.32
CA GLU A 127 -4.99 19.56 -11.39
C GLU A 127 -5.43 20.10 -10.01
N GLY A 128 -4.89 19.58 -8.91
CA GLY A 128 -5.20 20.00 -7.54
C GLY A 128 -6.60 19.61 -7.07
N LYS A 129 -7.14 18.51 -7.60
CA LYS A 129 -8.47 17.98 -7.24
C LYS A 129 -8.45 17.05 -6.03
N VAL A 130 -7.27 16.59 -5.61
CA VAL A 130 -7.01 15.67 -4.48
C VAL A 130 -6.12 16.37 -3.45
#